data_AF-A0A2P8ME29-F1
#
_entry.id   AF-A0A2P8ME29-F1
#
_cell.length_a   1.000
_cell.length_b   1.000
_cell.length_c   1.000
_cell.angle_alpha   90.00
_cell.angle_beta   90.00
_cell.angle_gamma   90.00
#
_symmetry.space_group_name_H-M   'P 1'
#
loop_
_entity.id
_entity.type
_entity.pdbx_description
1 polymer ?
#
loop_
_entity_poly.entity_id
_entity_poly.type
_entity_poly.pdbx_seq_one_letter_code
_entity_poly.pdbx_strand_id
1 'polypeptide(L)'
;MSCKFDKKLLYDYVDETIDELSKIFVEEHLKYCEDCREELQLIRLMDVRVKETLNNEKAPEGLHNLVDLILDNCMKEEGEEDINLSFKNYIEDLNATRKAVLQAYSISYKNPYNKAVSNALILPVKETQKILGRYLNKKVLVVNKIKKLLRVG
;
A
#
# COMPACT_ATOMS: atom_id res chain seq x y z
N MET A 1 18.39 34.60 12.83
CA MET A 1 17.08 35.14 12.39
C MET A 1 16.23 33.94 12.06
N SER A 2 15.09 33.68 12.73
CA SER A 2 14.30 32.47 12.44
C SER A 2 13.76 32.53 11.01
N CYS A 3 14.21 31.62 10.15
CA CYS A 3 13.65 31.49 8.82
C CYS A 3 12.14 31.17 8.89
N LYS A 4 11.32 31.90 8.12
CA LYS A 4 9.86 31.68 8.01
C LYS A 4 9.48 30.95 6.72
N PHE A 5 10.44 30.34 6.04
CA PHE A 5 10.19 29.58 4.83
C PHE A 5 9.29 28.38 5.12
N ASP A 6 8.40 28.06 4.19
CA ASP A 6 7.51 26.93 4.35
C ASP A 6 8.31 25.62 4.25
N LYS A 7 8.51 24.97 5.39
CA LYS A 7 9.26 23.72 5.49
C LYS A 7 8.64 22.60 4.67
N LYS A 8 7.32 22.66 4.40
CA LYS A 8 6.66 21.67 3.56
C LYS A 8 7.27 21.59 2.17
N LEU A 9 7.68 22.74 1.61
CA LEU A 9 8.33 22.81 0.31
C LEU A 9 9.70 22.12 0.30
N LEU A 10 10.41 22.07 1.43
CA LEU A 10 11.68 21.33 1.53
C LEU A 10 11.44 19.82 1.45
N TYR A 11 10.37 19.31 2.08
CA TYR A 11 9.97 17.90 1.95
C TYR A 11 9.52 17.57 0.53
N ASP A 12 8.64 18.38 -0.06
CA ASP A 12 8.17 18.21 -1.43
C ASP A 12 9.33 18.27 -2.45
N TYR A 13 10.36 19.06 -2.16
CA TYR A 13 11.58 19.15 -2.97
C TYR A 13 12.44 17.88 -2.87
N VAL A 14 12.57 17.27 -1.68
CA VAL A 14 13.28 15.99 -1.50
C VAL A 14 12.52 14.82 -2.13
N ASP A 15 11.20 14.82 -2.02
CA ASP A 15 10.32 13.78 -2.58
C ASP A 15 10.13 13.92 -4.11
N GLU A 16 10.66 14.98 -4.72
CA GLU A 16 10.47 15.34 -6.14
C GLU A 16 9.00 15.48 -6.54
N THR A 17 8.15 15.91 -5.60
CA THR A 17 6.71 16.16 -5.80
C THR A 17 6.37 17.64 -5.86
N ILE A 18 7.37 18.51 -5.69
CA ILE A 18 7.23 19.96 -5.81
C ILE A 18 6.92 20.38 -7.24
N ASP A 19 6.07 21.39 -7.40
CA ASP A 19 5.79 21.99 -8.71
C ASP A 19 6.99 22.82 -9.23
N GLU A 20 7.07 23.03 -10.55
CA GLU A 20 8.21 23.69 -11.20
C GLU A 20 8.44 25.14 -10.72
N LEU A 21 7.37 25.88 -10.39
CA LEU A 21 7.50 27.27 -9.92
C LEU A 21 8.04 27.28 -8.49
N SER A 22 7.45 26.48 -7.61
CA SER A 22 7.88 26.32 -6.21
C SER A 22 9.30 25.78 -6.10
N LYS A 23 9.72 24.93 -7.04
CA LYS A 23 11.10 24.44 -7.12
C LYS A 23 12.11 25.58 -7.29
N ILE A 24 11.84 26.52 -8.20
CA ILE A 24 12.71 27.69 -8.42
C ILE A 24 12.81 28.53 -7.15
N PHE A 25 11.69 28.74 -6.45
CA PHE A 25 11.67 29.47 -5.18
C PHE A 25 12.50 28.79 -4.08
N VAL A 26 12.39 27.47 -3.95
CA VAL A 26 13.21 26.70 -3.01
C VAL A 26 14.70 26.81 -3.36
N GLU A 27 15.06 26.66 -4.63
CA GLU A 27 16.45 26.73 -5.09
C GLU A 27 17.07 28.11 -4.85
N GLU A 28 16.34 29.19 -5.11
CA GLU A 28 16.79 30.54 -4.78
C GLU A 28 16.90 30.74 -3.26
N HIS A 29 15.94 30.25 -2.48
CA HIS A 29 15.99 30.37 -1.02
C HIS A 29 17.20 29.64 -0.41
N LEU A 30 17.50 28.44 -0.90
CA LEU A 30 18.62 27.61 -0.46
C LEU A 30 19.99 28.22 -0.77
N LYS A 31 20.10 29.17 -1.70
CA LYS A 31 21.36 29.91 -1.93
C LYS A 31 21.71 30.83 -0.78
N TYR A 32 20.70 31.40 -0.11
CA TYR A 32 20.90 32.47 0.88
C TYR A 32 20.57 32.06 2.32
N CYS A 33 19.80 31.00 2.55
CA CYS A 33 19.43 30.55 3.88
C CYS A 33 20.25 29.32 4.32
N GLU A 34 21.07 29.47 5.35
CA GLU A 34 21.81 28.36 5.97
C GLU A 34 20.89 27.41 6.74
N ASP A 35 19.97 27.93 7.56
CA ASP A 35 19.03 27.12 8.34
C ASP A 35 18.27 26.11 7.46
N CYS A 36 17.74 26.54 6.32
CA CYS A 36 17.01 25.66 5.41
C CYS A 36 17.91 24.67 4.66
N ARG A 37 19.20 24.98 4.47
CA ARG A 37 20.17 24.02 3.92
C ARG A 37 20.47 22.91 4.92
N GLU A 38 20.65 23.25 6.19
CA GLU A 38 20.88 22.27 7.25
C GLU A 38 19.64 21.37 7.44
N GLU A 39 18.44 21.95 7.46
CA GLU A 39 17.20 21.18 7.52
C GLU A 39 17.04 20.25 6.31
N LEU A 40 17.34 20.72 5.10
CA LEU A 40 17.28 19.89 3.89
C LEU A 40 18.24 18.68 3.97
N GLN A 41 19.45 18.88 4.52
CA GLN A 41 20.39 17.79 4.74
C GLN A 41 19.85 16.76 5.74
N LEU A 42 19.23 17.22 6.84
CA LEU A 42 18.61 16.35 7.82
C LEU A 42 17.46 15.53 7.22
N ILE A 43 16.60 16.17 6.41
CA ILE A 43 15.49 15.51 5.72
C ILE A 43 16.01 14.40 4.79
N ARG A 44 17.06 14.69 4.00
CA ARG A 44 17.69 13.70 3.12
C ARG A 44 18.31 12.53 3.87
N LEU A 45 18.98 12.81 4.99
CA LEU A 45 19.61 11.76 5.81
C LEU A 45 18.55 10.84 6.42
N MET A 46 17.43 11.42 6.87
CA MET A 46 16.29 10.64 7.35
C MET A 46 15.65 9.79 6.26
N ASP A 47 15.45 10.34 5.06
CA ASP A 47 14.89 9.59 3.92
C ASP A 47 15.76 8.38 3.55
N VAL A 48 17.09 8.54 3.55
CA VAL A 48 18.04 7.43 3.35
C VAL A 48 17.88 6.37 4.44
N ARG A 49 17.89 6.74 5.73
CA ARG A 49 17.75 5.78 6.85
C ARG A 49 16.43 5.02 6.80
N VAL A 50 15.34 5.68 6.45
CA VAL A 50 14.03 5.04 6.30
C VAL A 50 14.06 4.03 5.15
N LYS A 51 14.64 4.41 3.99
CA LYS A 51 14.82 3.49 2.86
C LYS A 51 15.67 2.28 3.23
N GLU A 52 16.77 2.48 3.95
CA GLU A 52 17.62 1.39 4.42
C GLU A 52 16.87 0.45 5.37
N THR A 53 16.09 1.00 6.30
CA THR A 53 15.31 0.20 7.26
C THR A 53 14.25 -0.65 6.54
N LEU A 54 13.48 -0.03 5.64
CA LEU A 54 12.41 -0.69 4.90
C LEU A 54 12.95 -1.70 3.87
N ASN A 55 14.09 -1.43 3.24
CA ASN A 55 14.69 -2.36 2.29
C ASN A 55 15.37 -3.56 2.97
N ASN A 56 15.71 -3.45 4.26
CA ASN A 56 16.25 -4.57 5.04
C ASN A 56 15.16 -5.47 5.64
N GLU A 57 13.90 -5.02 5.65
CA GLU A 57 12.76 -5.87 5.95
C GLU A 57 12.40 -6.73 4.72
N LYS A 58 13.06 -7.89 4.59
CA LYS A 58 12.50 -8.96 3.78
C LYS A 58 11.09 -9.23 4.31
N ALA A 59 10.09 -9.26 3.41
CA ALA A 59 8.76 -9.75 3.76
C ALA A 59 8.93 -11.03 4.58
N PRO A 60 8.25 -11.17 5.75
CA PRO A 60 8.49 -12.27 6.68
C PRO A 60 8.51 -13.58 5.91
N GLU A 61 9.62 -14.34 6.01
CA GLU A 61 9.70 -15.66 5.38
C GLU A 61 8.51 -16.49 5.88
N GLY A 62 7.67 -16.92 4.95
CA GLY A 62 6.45 -17.66 5.27
C GLY A 62 5.17 -16.82 5.39
N LEU A 63 5.18 -15.51 5.09
CA LEU A 63 3.92 -14.76 4.91
C LEU A 63 3.05 -15.40 3.83
N HIS A 64 3.67 -15.84 2.72
CA HIS A 64 2.96 -16.59 1.68
C HIS A 64 2.36 -17.89 2.22
N ASN A 65 3.10 -18.62 3.07
CA ASN A 65 2.64 -19.86 3.67
C ASN A 65 1.50 -19.62 4.67
N LEU A 66 1.56 -18.53 5.45
CA LEU A 66 0.50 -18.12 6.37
C LEU A 66 -0.78 -17.77 5.60
N VAL A 67 -0.66 -17.00 4.52
CA VAL A 67 -1.77 -16.64 3.65
C VAL A 67 -2.38 -17.90 3.00
N ASP A 68 -1.55 -18.82 2.51
CA ASP A 68 -2.01 -20.08 1.91
C ASP A 68 -2.71 -20.97 2.96
N LEU A 69 -2.19 -21.05 4.19
CA LEU A 69 -2.80 -21.80 5.29
C LEU A 69 -4.15 -21.22 5.73
N ILE A 70 -4.27 -19.90 5.80
CA ILE A 70 -5.54 -19.24 6.12
C ILE A 70 -6.56 -19.52 5.03
N LEU A 71 -6.16 -19.40 3.76
CA LEU A 71 -7.02 -19.72 2.62
C LEU A 71 -7.45 -21.19 2.65
N ASP A 72 -6.54 -22.12 2.88
CA ASP A 72 -6.85 -23.55 2.97
C ASP A 72 -7.78 -23.87 4.14
N ASN A 73 -7.65 -23.19 5.29
CA ASN A 73 -8.56 -23.36 6.42
C ASN A 73 -9.95 -22.80 6.12
N CYS A 74 -10.06 -21.60 5.55
CA CYS A 74 -11.36 -21.04 5.13
C CYS A 74 -12.06 -21.94 4.11
N MET A 75 -11.31 -22.59 3.21
CA MET A 75 -11.88 -23.51 2.21
C MET A 75 -12.23 -24.89 2.81
N LYS A 76 -11.61 -25.31 3.92
CA LYS A 76 -11.94 -26.55 4.64
C LYS A 76 -13.17 -26.42 5.54
N GLU A 77 -13.51 -25.21 5.95
CA GLU A 77 -14.72 -24.90 6.72
C GLU A 77 -16.00 -24.87 5.84
N GLU A 78 -15.90 -24.99 4.50
CA GLU A 78 -17.05 -25.10 3.57
C GLU A 78 -17.81 -26.45 3.64
N GLY A 79 -17.70 -27.18 4.76
CA GLY A 79 -18.60 -28.27 5.13
C GLY A 79 -19.71 -27.75 6.02
N GLU A 80 -20.81 -27.30 5.40
CA GLU A 80 -22.06 -26.81 6.04
C GLU A 80 -22.09 -25.34 6.52
N GLU A 81 -21.63 -24.38 5.72
CA GLU A 81 -21.94 -22.97 5.97
C GLU A 81 -23.14 -22.47 5.16
N ASP A 82 -24.11 -21.89 5.88
CA ASP A 82 -25.27 -21.21 5.31
C ASP A 82 -24.79 -20.07 4.39
N ILE A 83 -25.14 -20.15 3.11
CA ILE A 83 -24.70 -19.23 2.04
C ILE A 83 -24.99 -17.77 2.42
N ASN A 84 -26.05 -17.51 3.19
CA ASN A 84 -26.37 -16.17 3.68
C ASN A 84 -25.39 -15.66 4.74
N LEU A 85 -24.89 -16.54 5.61
CA LEU A 85 -23.89 -16.19 6.64
C LEU A 85 -22.55 -15.86 5.98
N SER A 86 -22.13 -16.67 5.00
CA SER A 86 -20.92 -16.43 4.20
C SER A 86 -20.98 -15.07 3.47
N PHE A 87 -22.11 -14.75 2.85
CA PHE A 87 -22.29 -13.46 2.16
C PHE A 87 -22.29 -12.27 3.12
N LYS A 88 -22.87 -12.43 4.31
CA LYS A 88 -22.89 -11.39 5.35
C LYS A 88 -21.48 -11.13 5.91
N ASN A 89 -20.73 -12.20 6.21
CA ASN A 89 -19.35 -12.11 6.67
C ASN A 89 -18.47 -11.44 5.60
N TYR A 90 -18.66 -11.79 4.32
CA TYR A 90 -17.94 -11.16 3.20
C TYR A 90 -18.19 -9.65 3.10
N ILE A 91 -19.44 -9.20 3.29
CA ILE A 91 -19.78 -7.77 3.28
C ILE A 91 -19.17 -7.05 4.51
N GLU A 92 -19.17 -7.68 5.68
CA GLU A 92 -18.56 -7.12 6.89
C GLU A 92 -17.04 -6.99 6.74
N ASP A 93 -16.36 -7.99 6.19
CA ASP A 93 -14.92 -7.97 5.92
C ASP A 93 -14.56 -6.91 4.88
N LEU A 94 -15.34 -6.76 3.81
CA LEU A 94 -15.15 -5.69 2.84
C LEU A 94 -15.26 -4.30 3.47
N ASN A 95 -16.24 -4.11 4.36
CA ASN A 95 -16.44 -2.84 5.07
C ASN A 95 -15.31 -2.55 6.06
N ALA A 96 -14.83 -3.57 6.79
CA ALA A 96 -13.69 -3.46 7.69
C ALA A 96 -12.40 -3.12 6.93
N THR A 97 -12.16 -3.83 5.81
CA THR A 97 -11.01 -3.59 4.92
C THR A 97 -11.05 -2.17 4.35
N ARG A 98 -12.22 -1.71 3.88
CA ARG A 98 -12.40 -0.34 3.38
C ARG A 98 -12.10 0.69 4.47
N LYS A 99 -12.54 0.46 5.70
CA LYS A 99 -12.29 1.35 6.85
C LYS A 99 -10.80 1.41 7.20
N ALA A 100 -10.12 0.27 7.20
CA ALA A 100 -8.68 0.17 7.43
C ALA A 100 -7.88 0.87 6.32
N VAL A 101 -8.27 0.68 5.05
CA VAL A 101 -7.65 1.37 3.90
C VAL A 101 -7.83 2.88 4.01
N LEU A 102 -9.04 3.36 4.33
CA LEU A 102 -9.29 4.79 4.53
C LEU A 102 -8.51 5.37 5.71
N GLN A 103 -8.36 4.63 6.81
CA GLN A 103 -7.51 5.03 7.93
C GLN A 103 -6.03 5.08 7.53
N ALA A 104 -5.52 4.08 6.82
CA ALA A 104 -4.14 4.08 6.30
C ALA A 104 -3.91 5.26 5.33
N TYR A 105 -4.89 5.55 4.46
CA TYR A 105 -4.85 6.70 3.55
C TYR A 105 -4.86 8.03 4.32
N SER A 106 -5.61 8.12 5.43
CA SER A 106 -5.64 9.31 6.29
C SER A 106 -4.33 9.56 7.01
N ILE A 107 -3.57 8.49 7.33
CA ILE A 107 -2.24 8.55 7.93
C ILE A 107 -1.22 9.01 6.89
N SER A 108 -1.35 8.56 5.64
CA SER A 108 -0.51 9.01 4.51
C SER A 108 -0.65 10.52 4.25
N TYR A 109 -1.86 11.07 4.32
CA TYR A 109 -2.11 12.50 4.05
C TYR A 109 -1.52 13.45 5.13
N LYS A 110 -1.10 12.92 6.28
CA LYS A 110 -0.43 13.67 7.36
C LYS A 110 1.07 13.43 7.44
N ASN A 111 1.64 12.59 6.58
CA ASN A 111 3.05 12.22 6.64
C ASN A 111 3.85 12.93 5.52
N PRO A 112 4.88 13.73 5.84
CA PRO A 112 5.72 14.41 4.86
C PRO A 112 6.57 13.50 3.95
N TYR A 113 6.46 12.17 4.05
CA TYR A 113 7.18 11.17 3.23
C TYR A 113 6.25 10.28 2.37
N ASN A 114 5.22 10.89 1.78
CA ASN A 114 4.10 10.21 1.12
C ASN A 114 4.53 9.30 -0.06
N LYS A 115 5.62 9.63 -0.77
CA LYS A 115 6.09 8.85 -1.93
C LYS A 115 6.66 7.48 -1.55
N ALA A 116 7.38 7.38 -0.44
CA ALA A 116 7.93 6.11 0.05
C ALA A 116 6.82 5.19 0.59
N VAL A 117 5.89 5.76 1.36
CA VAL A 117 4.78 5.02 1.99
C VAL A 117 3.76 4.53 0.95
N SER A 118 3.43 5.36 -0.05
CA SER A 118 2.53 4.96 -1.13
C SER A 118 3.10 3.82 -1.97
N ASN A 119 4.39 3.85 -2.32
CA ASN A 119 5.05 2.77 -3.06
C ASN A 119 5.09 1.45 -2.25
N ALA A 120 5.32 1.54 -0.94
CA ALA A 120 5.29 0.37 -0.05
C ALA A 120 3.89 -0.27 0.06
N LEU A 121 2.81 0.53 0.00
CA LEU A 121 1.43 0.05 0.05
C LEU A 121 0.89 -0.46 -1.30
N ILE A 122 1.34 0.08 -2.42
CA ILE A 122 0.89 -0.30 -3.77
C ILE A 122 1.31 -1.74 -4.12
N LEU A 123 2.47 -2.19 -3.65
CA LEU A 123 2.98 -3.55 -3.87
C LEU A 123 2.06 -4.64 -3.28
N PRO A 124 1.68 -4.62 -1.99
CA PRO A 124 0.75 -5.59 -1.41
C PRO A 124 -0.61 -5.61 -2.10
N VAL A 125 -1.13 -4.45 -2.51
CA VAL A 125 -2.44 -4.33 -3.19
C VAL A 125 -2.40 -4.95 -4.59
N LYS A 126 -1.33 -4.75 -5.35
CA LYS A 126 -1.18 -5.38 -6.67
C LYS A 126 -1.06 -6.90 -6.57
N GLU A 127 -0.32 -7.40 -5.58
CA GLU A 127 -0.08 -8.84 -5.46
C GLU A 127 -1.32 -9.58 -4.93
N THR A 128 -2.08 -8.97 -4.02
CA THR A 128 -3.41 -9.48 -3.64
C THR A 128 -4.39 -9.49 -4.81
N GLN A 129 -4.46 -8.44 -5.63
CA GLN A 129 -5.29 -8.42 -6.84
C GLN A 129 -4.92 -9.53 -7.84
N LYS A 130 -3.62 -9.79 -8.02
CA LYS A 130 -3.11 -10.81 -8.94
C LYS A 130 -3.40 -12.23 -8.44
N ILE A 131 -3.36 -12.46 -7.13
CA ILE A 131 -3.76 -13.72 -6.51
C ILE A 131 -5.28 -13.93 -6.64
N LEU A 132 -6.09 -12.91 -6.37
CA LEU A 132 -7.54 -12.91 -6.59
C LEU A 132 -7.92 -13.22 -8.03
N GLY A 133 -7.23 -12.62 -9.01
CA GLY A 133 -7.44 -12.91 -10.43
C GLY A 133 -7.14 -14.37 -10.78
N ARG A 134 -6.09 -14.97 -10.20
CA ARG A 134 -5.77 -16.40 -10.37
C ARG A 134 -6.83 -17.30 -9.72
N TYR A 135 -7.35 -16.91 -8.56
CA TYR A 135 -8.42 -17.63 -7.87
C TYR A 135 -9.73 -17.62 -8.70
N LEU A 136 -10.15 -16.45 -9.18
CA LEU A 136 -11.35 -16.31 -10.02
C LEU A 136 -11.23 -17.13 -11.31
N ASN A 137 -10.06 -17.12 -11.97
CA ASN A 137 -9.82 -17.91 -13.17
C ASN A 137 -9.87 -19.43 -12.91
N LYS A 138 -9.32 -19.90 -11.77
CA LYS A 138 -9.44 -21.31 -11.37
C LYS A 138 -10.90 -21.70 -11.12
N LYS A 139 -11.68 -20.87 -10.41
CA LYS A 139 -13.09 -21.15 -10.09
C LYS A 139 -13.97 -21.13 -11.35
N VAL A 140 -13.75 -20.20 -12.28
CA VAL A 140 -14.43 -20.16 -13.59
C VAL A 140 -14.13 -21.38 -14.45
N LEU A 141 -12.88 -21.87 -14.44
CA LEU A 141 -12.50 -23.11 -15.15
C LEU A 141 -13.18 -24.36 -14.58
N VAL A 142 -13.30 -24.44 -13.25
CA VAL A 142 -14.02 -25.54 -12.57
C VAL A 142 -15.51 -25.49 -12.90
N VAL A 143 -16.14 -24.32 -12.85
CA VAL A 143 -17.56 -24.12 -13.21
C VAL A 143 -17.82 -24.44 -14.69
N ASN A 144 -16.90 -24.08 -15.60
CA ASN A 144 -17.03 -24.40 -17.03
C ASN A 144 -16.81 -25.90 -17.33
N LYS A 145 -15.91 -26.58 -16.61
CA LYS A 145 -15.74 -28.04 -16.69
C LYS A 145 -17.00 -28.76 -16.21
N ILE A 146 -17.58 -28.31 -15.09
CA ILE A 146 -18.84 -28.85 -14.56
C ILE A 146 -19.99 -28.60 -15.55
N LYS A 147 -20.11 -27.39 -16.13
CA LYS A 147 -21.11 -27.11 -17.20
C LYS A 147 -20.94 -27.95 -18.46
N LYS A 148 -19.70 -28.30 -18.85
CA LYS A 148 -19.45 -29.21 -19.98
C LYS A 148 -19.81 -30.65 -19.66
N LEU A 149 -19.54 -31.11 -18.44
CA LEU A 149 -19.93 -32.44 -17.97
C LEU A 149 -21.45 -32.58 -17.82
N LEU A 150 -22.14 -31.51 -17.47
CA LEU A 150 -23.61 -31.45 -17.35
C LEU A 150 -24.34 -31.20 -18.69
N ARG A 151 -23.62 -31.00 -19.81
CA ARG A 151 -24.18 -30.88 -21.17
C ARG A 151 -24.05 -32.18 -21.99
N VAL A 152 -23.91 -33.32 -21.32
CA VAL A 152 -24.12 -34.64 -21.93
C VAL A 152 -25.46 -35.15 -21.41
N GLY A 153 -26.49 -34.85 -22.19
CA GLY A 153 -27.90 -35.16 -22.01
C GLY A 153 -28.67 -34.55 -23.17
#